data_AF-A0A291BYU2-F1
#
_entry.id   AF-A0A291BYU2-F1
#
_cell.length_a   1.000
_cell.length_b   1.000
_cell.length_c   1.000
_cell.angle_alpha   90.00
_cell.angle_beta   90.00
_cell.angle_gamma   90.00
#
_symmetry.space_group_name_H-M   'P 1'
#
loop_
_entity.id
_entity.type
_entity.pdbx_description
1 polymer ?
#
loop_
_entity_poly.entity_id
_entity_poly.type
_entity_poly.pdbx_seq_one_letter_code
_entity_poly.pdbx_strand_id
1 'polypeptide(L)' 'MKNICIVFDHPYTVDACHNEPHNRSFSAALVTEAQKSYEKAGVTVDVIDLHKDGFDPVMHKEDLIAWRKKR' A
#
# COMPACT_ATOMS: atom_id res chain seq x y z
N MET A 1 -20.41 -2.75 -7.63
CA MET A 1 -19.31 -3.16 -6.75
C MET A 1 -18.47 -1.92 -6.48
N LYS A 2 -18.12 -1.63 -5.22
CA LYS A 2 -17.25 -0.49 -4.88
C LYS A 2 -15.85 -1.04 -4.64
N ASN A 3 -14.84 -0.34 -5.14
CA ASN A 3 -13.43 -0.70 -4.98
C ASN A 3 -12.71 0.45 -4.29
N ILE A 4 -11.79 0.13 -3.37
CA ILE A 4 -10.88 1.08 -2.74
C ILE A 4 -9.46 0.59 -2.97
N CYS A 5 -8.60 1.46 -3.47
CA CYS A 5 -7.16 1.23 -3.48
C CYS A 5 -6.54 2.04 -2.33
N ILE A 6 -5.83 1.37 -1.44
CA ILE A 6 -5.04 2.00 -0.37
C ILE A 6 -3.57 1.91 -0.79
N VAL A 7 -2.90 3.05 -0.87
CA VAL A 7 -1.44 3.11 -1.04
C VAL A 7 -0.83 3.24 0.34
N PHE A 8 0.02 2.29 0.71
CA PHE A 8 0.63 2.19 2.02
C PHE A 8 2.14 2.35 1.93
N ASP A 9 2.66 3.31 2.70
CA ASP A 9 4.07 3.68 2.72
C ASP A 9 4.60 3.60 4.17
N HIS A 10 5.17 2.45 4.51
CA HIS A 10 5.84 2.27 5.80
C HIS A 10 6.97 1.24 5.70
N PRO A 11 8.18 1.50 6.25
CA PRO A 11 9.36 0.66 6.05
C PRO A 11 9.25 -0.77 6.60
N TYR A 12 8.34 -0.99 7.54
CA TYR A 12 8.07 -2.31 8.11
C TYR A 12 6.89 -3.05 7.47
N THR A 13 6.36 -2.53 6.35
CA THR A 13 5.24 -3.12 5.59
C THR A 13 3.96 -3.28 6.40
N VAL A 14 2.90 -3.77 5.77
CA VAL A 14 1.65 -4.16 6.44
C VAL A 14 1.86 -5.28 7.47
N ASP A 15 2.96 -6.03 7.36
CA ASP A 15 3.25 -7.16 8.25
C ASP A 15 3.53 -6.71 9.70
N ALA A 16 3.93 -5.44 9.91
CA ALA A 16 4.10 -4.85 11.24
C ALA A 16 2.79 -4.36 11.90
N CYS A 17 1.63 -4.88 11.49
CA CYS A 17 0.32 -4.52 12.06
C CYS A 17 0.09 -5.10 13.46
N HIS A 18 0.86 -6.11 13.86
CA HIS A 18 0.75 -6.73 15.16
C HIS A 18 1.56 -5.96 16.21
N ASN A 19 1.13 -6.02 17.48
CA ASN A 19 1.85 -5.37 18.58
C ASN A 19 3.06 -6.21 19.02
N GLU A 20 4.03 -6.38 18.13
CA GLU A 20 5.26 -7.12 18.37
C GLU A 20 6.41 -6.15 18.74
N PRO A 21 7.18 -6.42 19.81
CA PRO A 21 8.34 -5.61 20.15
C PRO A 21 9.30 -5.48 18.97
N HIS A 22 9.68 -4.24 18.63
CA HIS A 22 10.56 -3.92 17.50
C HIS A 22 10.04 -4.27 16.10
N ASN A 23 8.79 -4.73 15.96
CA ASN A 23 8.12 -5.01 14.68
C ASN A 23 6.65 -4.58 14.74
N ARG A 24 6.41 -3.31 15.08
CA ARG A 24 5.06 -2.75 15.23
C ARG A 24 4.97 -1.37 14.61
N SER A 25 3.88 -1.14 13.88
CA SER A 25 3.54 0.14 13.28
C SER A 25 2.07 0.44 13.48
N PHE A 26 1.79 1.65 14.00
CA PHE A 26 0.42 2.15 14.10
C PHE A 26 -0.23 2.28 12.72
N SER A 27 0.53 2.74 11.73
CA SER A 27 0.04 2.87 10.35
C SER A 27 -0.30 1.51 9.74
N ALA A 28 0.52 0.48 9.99
CA ALA A 28 0.23 -0.90 9.56
C ALA A 28 -1.05 -1.44 10.22
N ALA A 29 -1.22 -1.22 11.53
CA ALA A 29 -2.44 -1.59 12.23
C ALA A 29 -3.68 -0.88 11.66
N LEU A 30 -3.56 0.41 11.31
CA LEU A 30 -4.63 1.21 10.74
C LEU A 30 -5.06 0.71 9.36
N VAL A 31 -4.12 0.43 8.45
CA VAL A 31 -4.47 -0.07 7.11
C VAL A 31 -5.10 -1.47 7.19
N THR A 32 -4.59 -2.34 8.06
CA THR A 32 -5.18 -3.68 8.28
C THR A 32 -6.60 -3.57 8.81
N GLU A 33 -6.89 -2.65 9.74
CA GLU A 33 -8.26 -2.48 10.25
C GLU A 33 -9.19 -1.81 9.22
N ALA A 34 -8.67 -0.85 8.44
CA ALA A 34 -9.42 -0.23 7.36
C ALA A 34 -9.81 -1.25 6.28
N GLN A 35 -8.86 -2.09 5.83
CA GLN A 35 -9.11 -3.17 4.88
C GLN A 35 -10.23 -4.09 5.38
N LYS A 36 -10.09 -4.63 6.60
CA LYS A 36 -11.11 -5.50 7.21
C LYS A 36 -12.48 -4.84 7.28
N SER A 37 -12.54 -3.57 7.69
CA SER A 37 -13.79 -2.82 7.83
C SER A 37 -14.51 -2.63 6.50
N TYR A 38 -13.77 -2.28 5.44
CA TYR A 38 -14.33 -2.09 4.11
C TYR A 38 -14.74 -3.40 3.45
N GLU A 39 -13.92 -4.45 3.56
CA GLU A 39 -14.26 -5.78 3.07
C GLU A 39 -15.52 -6.33 3.73
N LYS A 40 -15.67 -6.14 5.05
CA LYS A 40 -16.88 -6.49 5.79
C LYS A 40 -18.12 -5.71 5.29
N ALA A 41 -17.94 -4.51 4.74
CA ALA A 41 -19.00 -3.72 4.13
C ALA A 41 -19.28 -4.08 2.66
N GLY A 42 -18.66 -5.14 2.13
CA GLY A 42 -18.83 -5.58 0.74
C GLY A 42 -18.08 -4.72 -0.28
N VAL A 43 -17.05 -3.99 0.15
CA VAL A 43 -16.14 -3.23 -0.72
C VAL A 43 -14.92 -4.08 -1.01
N THR A 44 -14.49 -4.15 -2.26
CA THR A 44 -13.20 -4.77 -2.61
C THR A 44 -12.07 -3.80 -2.28
N VAL A 45 -11.06 -4.24 -1.55
CA VAL A 45 -9.91 -3.42 -1.18
C VAL A 45 -8.64 -4.00 -1.78
N ASP A 46 -7.91 -3.16 -2.50
CA ASP A 46 -6.55 -3.44 -2.94
C ASP A 46 -5.59 -2.61 -2.09
N VAL A 47 -4.57 -3.26 -1.51
CA VAL A 47 -3.51 -2.57 -0.76
C VAL A 47 -2.22 -2.68 -1.56
N ILE A 48 -1.69 -1.53 -1.98
CA ILE A 48 -0.36 -1.41 -2.60
C ILE A 48 0.59 -1.04 -1.47
N ASP A 49 1.49 -1.96 -1.10
CA ASP A 49 2.48 -1.73 -0.06
C ASP A 49 3.80 -1.39 -0.75
N LEU A 50 4.15 -0.09 -0.78
CA LEU A 50 5.27 0.41 -1.56
C LEU A 50 6.60 -0.24 -1.17
N HIS A 51 6.79 -0.53 0.13
CA HIS A 51 8.01 -1.15 0.61
C HIS A 51 8.05 -2.65 0.29
N LYS A 52 6.93 -3.36 0.45
CA LYS A 52 6.83 -4.79 0.16
C LYS A 52 6.89 -5.08 -1.34
N ASP A 53 6.29 -4.20 -2.13
CA ASP A 53 6.21 -4.31 -3.59
C ASP A 53 7.49 -3.81 -4.29
N GLY A 54 8.45 -3.29 -3.52
CA GLY A 54 9.74 -2.80 -4.06
C GLY A 54 9.54 -1.60 -4.99
N PHE A 55 8.59 -0.73 -4.67
CA PHE A 55 8.32 0.47 -5.46
C PHE A 55 9.57 1.34 -5.54
N ASP A 56 9.95 1.71 -6.76
CA ASP A 56 11.02 2.66 -7.00
C ASP A 56 10.46 4.09 -7.00
N PRO A 57 10.79 4.93 -6.00
CA PRO A 57 10.30 6.30 -5.94
C PRO A 57 11.04 7.24 -6.90
N VAL A 58 12.11 6.77 -7.57
CA VAL A 58 12.92 7.59 -8.47
C VAL A 58 12.31 7.58 -9.87
N MET A 59 12.04 8.78 -10.39
CA MET A 59 11.67 8.96 -11.80
C MET A 59 12.89 8.71 -12.68
N HIS A 60 12.86 7.65 -13.50
CA HIS A 60 13.91 7.34 -14.45
C HIS A 60 13.65 7.93 -15.83
N LYS A 61 14.68 7.90 -16.67
CA LYS A 61 14.60 8.36 -18.06
C LYS A 61 13.51 7.61 -18.83
N GLU A 62 13.40 6.31 -18.60
CA GLU A 62 12.45 5.42 -19.25
C GLU A 62 11.01 5.82 -18.91
N ASP A 63 10.74 6.17 -17.64
CA ASP A 63 9.44 6.64 -17.17
C ASP A 63 9.03 7.95 -17.87
N LEU A 64 9.97 8.90 -17.98
CA LEU A 64 9.74 10.17 -18.68
C LEU A 64 9.45 9.96 -20.18
N ILE A 65 10.13 9.00 -20.82
CA ILE A 65 9.88 8.65 -22.22
C ILE A 65 8.48 8.02 -22.36
N ALA A 66 8.10 7.10 -21.47
CA ALA A 66 6.78 6.46 -21.47
C ALA A 66 5.68 7.50 -21.29
N TRP A 67 5.80 8.37 -20.27
CA TRP A 67 4.88 9.48 -20.01
C TRP A 67 4.71 10.40 -21.24
N ARG A 68 5.83 10.83 -21.85
CA ARG A 68 5.78 11.70 -23.04
C ARG A 68 5.13 11.01 -24.24
N LYS A 69 5.34 9.71 -24.40
CA LYS A 69 4.78 8.92 -25.51
C LYS A 69 3.36 8.41 -25.22
N LYS A 70 2.80 8.66 -24.04
CA LYS A 70 1.51 8.12 -23.56
C LYS A 70 1.43 6.59 -23.72
N ARG A 71 2.55 5.93 -23.41
CA ARG A 71 2.65 4.47 -23.36
C ARG A 71 2.64 4.01 -21.92
#